data_AF-A0A2D6G1W6-F1
#
_entry.id   AF-A0A2D6G1W6-F1
#
_cell.length_a   1.000
_cell.length_b   1.000
_cell.length_c   1.000
_cell.angle_alpha   90.00
_cell.angle_beta   90.00
_cell.angle_gamma   90.00
#
_symmetry.space_group_name_H-M   'P 1'
#
loop_
_entity.id
_entity.type
_entity.pdbx_description
1 polymer ?
#
loop_
_entity_poly.entity_id
_entity_poly.type
_entity_poly.pdbx_seq_one_letter_code
_entity_poly.pdbx_strand_id
1 'polypeptide(L)'
;MCRRDEWEVAEKAGAYHGSSQDIADGFIHFSSADQVKESAAKHRAGQDGLVLIAADPDRLGTDLKWERARHGQLFPHLHGALSPDAVISVRDLPLGSDGLHAFPDL
;
A
#
# COMPACT_ATOMS: atom_id res chain seq x y z
N MET A 1 -0.50 -1.72 -0.01
CA MET A 1 -1.20 -3.03 0.02
C MET A 1 -2.65 -2.78 0.42
N CYS A 2 -3.61 -3.39 -0.28
CA CYS A 2 -5.04 -3.28 0.03
C CYS A 2 -5.75 -4.58 -0.31
N ARG A 3 -7.05 -4.67 0.00
CA ARG A 3 -7.85 -5.83 -0.40
C ARG A 3 -8.08 -5.81 -1.91
N ARG A 4 -8.09 -6.99 -2.53
CA ARG A 4 -8.29 -7.16 -3.98
C ARG A 4 -9.58 -6.51 -4.47
N ASP A 5 -10.68 -6.69 -3.74
CA ASP A 5 -11.98 -6.11 -4.08
C ASP A 5 -11.98 -4.57 -3.98
N GLU A 6 -11.31 -4.00 -2.98
CA GLU A 6 -11.11 -2.55 -2.87
C GLU A 6 -10.35 -1.99 -4.08
N TRP A 7 -9.30 -2.70 -4.52
CA TRP A 7 -8.54 -2.29 -5.70
C TRP A 7 -9.35 -2.36 -6.98
N GLU A 8 -10.09 -3.46 -7.21
CA GLU A 8 -10.91 -3.63 -8.41
C GLU A 8 -12.03 -2.58 -8.52
N VAL A 9 -12.56 -2.11 -7.38
CA VAL A 9 -13.49 -0.97 -7.34
C VAL A 9 -12.77 0.33 -7.69
N ALA A 10 -11.58 0.56 -7.12
CA ALA A 10 -10.79 1.76 -7.37
C ALA A 10 -10.33 1.89 -8.83
N GLU A 11 -9.94 0.79 -9.48
CA GLU A 11 -9.58 0.76 -10.89
C GLU A 11 -10.75 1.23 -11.77
N LYS A 12 -11.97 0.75 -11.47
CA LYS A 12 -13.18 1.15 -12.20
C LYS A 12 -13.59 2.60 -11.91
N ALA A 13 -13.36 3.07 -10.68
CA ALA A 13 -13.68 4.43 -10.25
C ALA A 13 -12.62 5.46 -10.70
N GLY A 14 -11.41 5.02 -11.08
CA GLY A 14 -10.29 5.88 -11.43
C GLY A 14 -9.51 6.44 -10.24
N ALA A 15 -9.81 6.01 -9.01
CA ALA A 15 -9.16 6.48 -7.80
C ALA A 15 -9.30 5.48 -6.64
N TYR A 16 -8.20 5.20 -5.93
CA TYR A 16 -8.21 4.52 -4.65
C TYR A 16 -8.04 5.53 -3.51
N HIS A 17 -9.03 5.62 -2.63
CA HIS A 17 -9.05 6.59 -1.52
C HIS A 17 -8.39 6.08 -0.23
N GLY A 18 -7.74 4.92 -0.28
CA GLY A 18 -7.18 4.28 0.91
C GLY A 18 -8.15 3.32 1.59
N SER A 19 -7.62 2.55 2.53
CA SER A 19 -8.38 1.69 3.44
C SER A 19 -9.07 2.51 4.53
N SER A 20 -9.90 1.87 5.35
CA SER A 20 -10.54 2.55 6.49
C SER A 20 -9.53 3.22 7.45
N GLN A 21 -8.35 2.62 7.63
CA GLN A 21 -7.27 3.20 8.44
C GLN A 21 -6.65 4.43 7.76
N ASP A 22 -6.38 4.36 6.45
CA ASP A 22 -5.85 5.49 5.68
C ASP A 22 -6.80 6.69 5.72
N ILE A 23 -8.11 6.45 5.62
CA ILE A 23 -9.14 7.49 5.72
C ILE A 23 -9.16 8.09 7.13
N ALA A 24 -9.03 7.26 8.18
CA ALA A 24 -9.01 7.72 9.56
C ALA A 24 -7.77 8.56 9.88
N ASP A 25 -6.62 8.20 9.31
CA ASP A 25 -5.34 8.90 9.51
C ASP A 25 -5.18 10.12 8.57
N GLY A 26 -5.97 10.18 7.49
CA GLY A 26 -6.02 11.30 6.56
C GLY A 26 -5.01 11.21 5.40
N PHE A 27 -4.34 10.08 5.21
CA PHE A 27 -3.39 9.83 4.12
C PHE A 27 -3.25 8.32 3.85
N ILE A 28 -2.86 7.96 2.63
CA ILE A 28 -2.60 6.57 2.25
C ILE A 28 -1.18 6.19 2.66
N HIS A 29 -1.05 5.12 3.45
CA HIS A 29 0.24 4.59 3.87
C HIS A 29 0.94 3.85 2.73
N PHE A 30 2.14 4.32 2.38
CA PHE A 30 3.08 3.57 1.55
C PHE A 30 4.23 3.03 2.40
N SER A 31 5.04 2.17 1.80
CA SER A 31 6.28 1.66 2.37
C SER A 31 7.28 1.53 1.24
N SER A 32 8.55 1.80 1.51
CA SER A 32 9.62 1.42 0.58
C SER A 32 9.75 -0.11 0.47
N ALA A 33 10.54 -0.58 -0.50
CA ALA A 33 10.84 -2.00 -0.67
C ALA A 33 11.46 -2.63 0.61
N ASP A 34 12.30 -1.88 1.32
CA ASP A 34 12.93 -2.35 2.57
C ASP A 34 11.95 -2.38 3.76
N GLN A 35 10.85 -1.63 3.68
CA GLN A 35 9.87 -1.49 4.77
C GLN A 35 8.65 -2.40 4.60
N VAL A 36 8.25 -2.68 3.35
CA VAL A 36 6.92 -3.24 3.05
C VAL A 36 6.68 -4.62 3.68
N LYS A 37 7.72 -5.46 3.78
CA LYS A 37 7.60 -6.80 4.40
C LYS A 37 7.29 -6.70 5.89
N GLU A 38 7.95 -5.80 6.60
CA GLU A 38 7.70 -5.56 8.02
C GLU A 38 6.34 -4.90 8.25
N SER A 39 5.95 -3.95 7.39
CA SER A 39 4.62 -3.32 7.43
C SER A 39 3.51 -4.36 7.27
N ALA A 40 3.64 -5.29 6.31
CA ALA A 40 2.66 -6.36 6.11
C ALA A 40 2.58 -7.30 7.32
N ALA A 41 3.71 -7.78 7.83
CA ALA A 41 3.74 -8.64 9.01
C ALA A 41 3.11 -7.98 10.26
N LYS A 42 3.26 -6.66 10.41
CA LYS A 42 2.71 -5.94 11.56
C LYS A 42 1.22 -5.63 11.44
N HIS A 43 0.77 -5.20 10.27
CA HIS A 43 -0.56 -4.60 10.10
C HIS A 43 -1.56 -5.50 9.38
N ARG A 44 -1.08 -6.56 8.72
CA ARG A 44 -1.90 -7.41 7.85
C ARG A 44 -1.73 -8.91 8.13
N ALA A 45 -0.96 -9.32 9.15
CA ALA A 45 -0.76 -10.73 9.45
C ALA A 45 -2.09 -11.49 9.58
N GLY A 46 -2.14 -12.70 9.01
CA GLY A 46 -3.34 -13.53 8.97
C GLY A 46 -4.44 -13.06 8.00
N GLN A 47 -4.26 -11.94 7.29
CA GLN A 47 -5.23 -11.42 6.33
C GLN A 47 -4.93 -11.95 4.92
N ASP A 48 -5.91 -12.60 4.30
CA ASP A 48 -5.87 -13.06 2.91
C ASP A 48 -6.53 -12.04 1.95
N GLY A 49 -6.57 -12.39 0.66
CA GLY A 49 -7.22 -11.56 -0.37
C GLY A 49 -6.56 -10.19 -0.58
N LEU A 50 -5.27 -10.05 -0.26
CA LEU A 50 -4.52 -8.82 -0.42
C LEU A 50 -3.78 -8.76 -1.75
N VAL A 51 -3.57 -7.54 -2.23
CA VAL A 51 -2.69 -7.23 -3.34
C VAL A 51 -1.58 -6.27 -2.91
N LEU A 52 -0.39 -6.50 -3.46
CA LEU A 52 0.73 -5.57 -3.43
C LEU A 52 0.64 -4.65 -4.65
N ILE A 53 0.48 -3.36 -4.39
CA ILE A 53 0.44 -2.30 -5.40
C ILE A 53 1.77 -1.57 -5.35
N ALA A 54 2.49 -1.54 -6.47
CA ALA A 54 3.68 -0.72 -6.66
C ALA A 54 3.29 0.52 -7.48
N ALA A 55 3.62 1.70 -6.99
CA ALA A 55 3.34 2.97 -7.66
C ALA A 55 4.63 3.71 -8.00
N ASP A 56 4.58 4.51 -9.06
CA ASP A 56 5.66 5.39 -9.48
C ASP A 56 5.65 6.65 -8.62
N PRO A 57 6.66 6.88 -7.76
CA PRO A 57 6.68 8.04 -6.87
C PRO A 57 6.70 9.37 -7.62
N ASP A 58 7.28 9.43 -8.83
CA ASP A 58 7.35 10.65 -9.63
C ASP A 58 5.94 11.06 -10.12
N ARG A 59 5.05 10.09 -10.32
CA ARG A 59 3.66 10.31 -10.73
C ARG A 59 2.72 10.66 -9.58
N LEU A 60 3.16 10.43 -8.35
CA LEU A 60 2.43 10.83 -7.14
C LEU A 60 2.69 12.31 -6.76
N GLY A 61 3.77 12.89 -7.30
CA GLY A 61 4.06 14.32 -7.19
C GLY A 61 4.20 14.82 -5.75
N THR A 62 3.75 16.05 -5.51
CA THR A 62 3.94 16.75 -4.23
C THR A 62 3.04 16.22 -3.09
N ASP A 63 2.04 15.40 -3.42
CA ASP A 63 1.15 14.82 -2.42
C ASP A 63 1.81 13.62 -1.71
N LEU A 64 2.85 13.03 -2.30
CA LEU A 64 3.69 12.04 -1.65
C LEU A 64 4.71 12.71 -0.73
N LYS A 65 4.50 12.56 0.59
CA LYS A 65 5.37 13.15 1.62
C LYS A 65 6.12 12.06 2.35
N TRP A 66 7.40 12.30 2.62
CA TRP A 66 8.22 11.43 3.45
C TRP A 66 8.22 11.95 4.88
N GLU A 67 7.51 11.27 5.77
CA GLU A 67 7.23 11.74 7.13
C GLU A 67 7.77 10.76 8.16
N ARG A 68 8.21 11.28 9.32
CA ARG A 68 8.74 10.42 10.39
C ARG A 68 7.61 9.59 10.97
N ALA A 69 7.83 8.28 11.01
CA ALA A 69 6.91 7.33 11.64
C ALA A 69 7.68 6.46 12.63
N ARG A 70 7.69 5.15 12.40
CA ARG A 70 8.24 4.17 13.34
C ARG A 70 9.77 4.29 13.43
N HIS A 71 10.29 4.22 14.66
CA HIS A 71 11.74 4.21 14.95
C HIS A 71 12.52 5.40 14.35
N GLY A 72 11.84 6.52 14.10
CA GLY A 72 12.44 7.69 13.45
C GLY A 72 12.72 7.53 11.96
N GLN A 73 12.33 6.40 11.35
CA GLN A 73 12.41 6.20 9.90
C GLN A 73 11.34 7.02 9.19
N LEU A 74 11.65 7.44 7.95
CA LEU A 74 10.70 8.10 7.09
C LEU A 74 9.85 7.07 6.35
N PHE A 75 8.53 7.25 6.38
CA PHE A 75 7.58 6.50 5.58
C PHE A 75 6.94 7.43 4.56
N PRO A 76 6.70 6.95 3.33
CA PRO A 76 5.96 7.70 2.35
C PRO A 76 4.45 7.66 2.69
N HIS A 77 3.83 8.83 2.72
CA HIS A 77 2.40 9.02 2.90
C HIS A 77 1.85 9.83 1.73
N LEU A 78 0.81 9.31 1.06
CA LEU A 78 0.14 10.02 -0.01
C LEU A 78 -1.05 10.79 0.54
N HIS A 79 -0.96 12.12 0.50
CA HIS A 79 -2.01 13.06 0.93
C HIS A 79 -3.02 13.29 -0.20
N GLY A 80 -3.72 12.22 -0.60
CA GLY A 80 -4.65 12.24 -1.73
C GLY A 80 -5.07 10.84 -2.12
N ALA A 81 -5.86 10.73 -3.20
CA ALA A 81 -6.22 9.44 -3.76
C ALA A 81 -5.10 8.90 -4.66
N LEU A 82 -4.87 7.59 -4.63
CA LEU A 82 -3.99 6.93 -5.58
C LEU A 82 -4.73 6.75 -6.91
N SER A 83 -4.24 7.41 -7.96
CA SER A 83 -4.70 7.18 -9.32
C SER A 83 -4.17 5.83 -9.86
N PRO A 84 -5.00 4.98 -10.50
CA PRO A 84 -4.54 3.77 -11.18
C PRO A 84 -3.47 4.04 -12.23
N ASP A 85 -3.46 5.23 -12.82
CA ASP A 85 -2.44 5.63 -13.78
C ASP A 85 -1.06 5.62 -13.13
N ALA A 86 -0.90 6.01 -11.86
CA ALA A 86 0.38 6.01 -11.16
C ALA A 86 0.87 4.60 -10.76
N VAL A 87 0.08 3.54 -10.98
CA VAL A 87 0.44 2.17 -10.60
C VAL A 87 1.28 1.50 -11.68
N ILE A 88 2.43 0.96 -11.26
CA ILE A 88 3.36 0.20 -12.10
C ILE A 88 2.94 -1.27 -12.16
N SER A 89 2.55 -1.84 -11.03
CA SER A 89 2.11 -3.24 -10.97
C SER A 89 1.18 -3.51 -9.80
N VAL A 90 0.34 -4.52 -9.98
CA VAL A 90 -0.56 -5.07 -8.98
C VAL A 90 -0.32 -6.57 -8.96
N ARG A 91 0.13 -7.10 -7.82
CA ARG A 91 0.47 -8.52 -7.66
C ARG A 91 -0.31 -9.08 -6.48
N ASP A 92 -0.82 -10.31 -6.63
CA ASP A 92 -1.38 -11.03 -5.49
C ASP A 92 -0.34 -11.14 -4.38
N LEU A 93 -0.81 -10.97 -3.14
CA LEU A 93 0.00 -11.10 -1.94
C LEU A 93 -0.57 -12.26 -1.11
N PRO A 94 -0.31 -13.52 -1.50
CA PRO A 94 -0.91 -14.68 -0.86
C PRO A 94 -0.40 -14.86 0.57
N LEU A 95 -1.29 -15.36 1.43
CA LEU A 95 -0.98 -15.68 2.83
C LEU A 95 -0.35 -17.07 2.91
N GLY A 96 0.84 -17.15 3.50
CA GLY A 96 1.53 -18.40 3.79
C GLY A 96 0.92 -19.14 4.98
N SER A 97 1.28 -20.41 5.14
CA SER A 97 0.85 -21.24 6.27
C SER A 97 1.38 -20.76 7.63
N ASP A 98 2.41 -19.91 7.62
CA ASP A 98 2.99 -19.25 8.80
C ASP A 98 2.25 -17.96 9.18
N GLY A 99 1.19 -17.58 8.44
CA GLY A 99 0.45 -16.34 8.67
C GLY A 99 1.14 -15.09 8.14
N LEU A 100 2.24 -15.23 7.40
CA LEU A 100 2.95 -14.15 6.74
C LEU A 100 2.70 -14.15 5.23
N HIS A 101 2.80 -12.98 4.62
CA HIS A 101 2.61 -12.86 3.17
C HIS A 101 3.83 -13.29 2.38
N ALA A 102 3.60 -14.05 1.30
CA ALA A 102 4.63 -14.37 0.32
C ALA A 102 4.79 -13.21 -0.66
N PHE A 103 5.91 -12.50 -0.55
CA PHE A 103 6.25 -11.38 -1.42
C PHE A 103 6.90 -11.85 -2.72
N PRO A 104 6.58 -11.20 -3.86
CA PRO A 104 7.36 -11.33 -5.08
C PRO A 104 8.71 -10.61 -4.92
N ASP A 105 9.58 -10.76 -5.92
CA ASP A 105 10.78 -9.92 -6.03
C ASP A 105 10.36 -8.43 -6.14
N LEU A 106 10.98 -7.62 -5.28
CA LEU A 106 10.68 -6.20 -5.09
C LEU A 106 11.61 -5.32 -5.92
#